data_AF-A0A6N8SNI7-F1
#
_entry.id   AF-A0A6N8SNI7-F1
#
_cell.length_a   1.000
_cell.length_b   1.000
_cell.length_c   1.000
_cell.angle_alpha   90.00
_cell.angle_beta   90.00
_cell.angle_gamma   90.00
#
_symmetry.space_group_name_H-M   'P 1'
#
loop_
_entity.id
_entity.type
_entity.pdbx_description
1 polymer ?
#
loop_
_entity_poly.entity_id
_entity_poly.type
_entity_poly.pdbx_seq_one_letter_code
_entity_poly.pdbx_strand_id
1 'polypeptide(L)'
;MSFYLNVAGLIANIMGVGIVFFFALPQPSFDAGGGLGVDDSFRFPDGKTLGEMKRDAARDRKVFGFRARVGLFLMFVGFVFQLLAAFAS
;
A
#
# COMPACT_ATOMS: atom_id res chain seq x y z
N MET A 1 -6.79 0.39 -33.37
CA MET A 1 -7.29 -0.30 -32.16
C MET A 1 -6.20 -0.38 -31.07
N SER A 2 -5.00 -0.90 -31.40
CA SER A 2 -3.92 -1.13 -30.43
C SER A 2 -3.34 0.12 -29.74
N PHE A 3 -3.38 1.30 -30.37
CA PHE A 3 -2.91 2.55 -29.77
C PHE A 3 -3.70 2.93 -28.50
N TYR A 4 -5.04 2.87 -28.56
CA TYR A 4 -5.91 3.23 -27.44
C TYR A 4 -5.76 2.27 -26.25
N LEU A 5 -5.58 0.96 -26.52
CA LEU A 5 -5.34 -0.05 -25.49
C LEU A 5 -3.99 0.13 -24.80
N ASN A 6 -2.94 0.50 -25.55
CA ASN A 6 -1.61 0.74 -24.99
C ASN A 6 -1.60 1.99 -24.09
N VAL A 7 -2.23 3.09 -24.53
CA VAL A 7 -2.38 4.32 -23.72
C VAL A 7 -3.19 4.04 -22.44
N ALA A 8 -4.30 3.30 -22.55
CA ALA A 8 -5.11 2.93 -21.38
C ALA A 8 -4.31 2.09 -20.37
N GLY A 9 -3.54 1.11 -20.85
CA GLY A 9 -2.67 0.29 -20.01
C GLY A 9 -1.54 1.08 -19.35
N LEU A 10 -0.95 2.06 -20.04
CA LEU A 10 0.06 2.94 -19.48
C LEU A 10 -0.50 3.81 -18.34
N ILE A 11 -1.67 4.42 -18.54
CA ILE A 11 -2.34 5.23 -17.51
C ILE A 11 -2.68 4.38 -16.28
N ALA A 12 -3.24 3.17 -16.49
CA ALA A 12 -3.54 2.25 -15.41
C ALA A 12 -2.29 1.86 -14.61
N ASN A 13 -1.16 1.63 -15.29
CA ASN A 13 0.12 1.35 -14.65
C ASN A 13 0.65 2.53 -13.83
N ILE A 14 0.65 3.75 -14.38
CA ILE A 14 1.09 4.96 -13.66
C ILE A 14 0.27 5.17 -12.39
N MET A 15 -1.06 5.04 -12.49
CA MET A 15 -1.97 5.16 -11.34
C MET A 15 -1.71 4.05 -10.32
N GLY A 16 -1.51 2.83 -10.77
CA GLY A 16 -1.23 1.68 -9.91
C GLY A 16 0.09 1.84 -9.15
N VAL A 17 1.15 2.29 -9.83
CA VAL A 17 2.44 2.62 -9.20
C VAL A 17 2.28 3.71 -8.16
N GLY A 18 1.53 4.77 -8.46
CA GLY A 18 1.25 5.83 -7.48
C GLY A 18 0.58 5.28 -6.21
N ILE A 19 -0.46 4.46 -6.37
CA ILE A 19 -1.15 3.84 -5.22
C ILE A 19 -0.20 2.95 -4.43
N VAL A 20 0.58 2.09 -5.10
CA VAL A 20 1.54 1.21 -4.41
C VAL A 20 2.62 2.03 -3.70
N PHE A 21 3.14 3.08 -4.32
CA PHE A 21 4.18 3.92 -3.72
C PHE A 21 3.71 4.59 -2.43
N PHE A 22 2.50 5.15 -2.41
CA PHE A 22 1.96 5.81 -1.22
C PHE A 22 1.42 4.84 -0.15
N PHE A 23 0.86 3.70 -0.54
CA PHE A 23 0.15 2.81 0.38
C PHE A 23 0.88 1.50 0.71
N ALA A 24 1.82 1.04 -0.12
CA ALA A 24 2.54 -0.22 0.10
C ALA A 24 3.84 -0.03 0.88
N LEU A 25 4.42 1.16 0.88
CA LEU A 25 5.53 1.46 1.77
C LEU A 25 4.98 1.55 3.20
N PRO A 26 5.30 0.60 4.10
CA PRO A 26 4.99 0.79 5.51
C PRO A 26 5.73 2.05 5.94
N GLN A 27 5.01 3.13 6.27
CA GLN A 27 5.64 4.23 6.97
C GLN A 27 6.33 3.63 8.20
N PRO A 28 7.63 3.91 8.42
CA PRO A 28 8.29 3.49 9.65
C PRO A 28 7.49 4.09 10.79
N SER A 29 6.72 3.23 11.46
CA SER A 29 6.08 3.54 12.72
C SER A 29 7.22 3.62 13.73
N PHE A 30 7.94 4.74 13.75
CA PHE A 30 8.99 5.02 14.72
C PHE A 30 8.47 4.91 16.16
N ASP A 31 7.14 4.94 16.34
CA ASP A 31 6.45 4.78 17.63
C ASP A 31 5.96 3.36 17.96
N ALA A 32 5.94 2.42 17.01
CA ALA A 32 5.57 1.02 17.33
C ALA A 32 6.75 0.21 17.90
N GLY A 33 7.96 0.79 17.85
CA GLY A 33 9.17 0.27 18.47
C GLY A 33 9.36 0.87 19.85
N GLY A 34 8.39 0.69 20.76
CA GLY A 34 8.73 0.77 22.18
C GLY A 34 9.91 -0.18 22.41
N GLY A 35 11.01 0.33 22.97
CA GLY A 35 12.24 -0.42 23.12
C GLY A 35 11.99 -1.81 23.67
N LEU A 36 12.70 -2.82 23.15
CA LEU A 36 12.70 -4.20 23.64
C LEU A 36 12.73 -4.21 25.18
N GLY A 37 11.56 -4.39 25.82
CA GLY A 37 11.44 -4.33 27.29
C GLY A 37 10.25 -3.52 27.82
N VAL A 38 9.50 -2.81 26.99
CA VAL A 38 8.32 -2.05 27.43
C VAL A 38 7.05 -2.90 27.36
N ASP A 39 6.39 -3.08 28.50
CA ASP A 39 5.15 -3.85 28.65
C ASP A 39 3.96 -3.14 27.99
N ASP A 40 2.93 -3.88 27.58
CA ASP A 40 1.77 -3.33 26.84
C ASP A 40 0.96 -2.32 27.67
N SER A 41 1.10 -2.35 29.00
CA SER A 41 0.49 -1.42 29.95
C SER A 41 1.24 -0.09 30.12
N PHE A 42 2.45 0.02 29.56
CA PHE A 42 3.25 1.24 29.65
C PHE A 42 2.55 2.39 28.96
N ARG A 43 2.34 3.48 29.70
CA ARG A 43 1.75 4.72 29.20
C ARG A 43 2.85 5.65 28.70
N PHE A 44 2.70 6.09 27.47
CA PHE A 44 3.51 7.14 26.87
C PHE A 44 3.06 8.54 27.37
N PRO A 45 3.87 9.59 27.15
CA PRO A 45 3.55 10.96 27.57
C PRO A 45 2.26 11.52 26.96
N ASP A 46 1.80 10.96 25.86
CA ASP A 46 0.52 11.27 25.20
C ASP A 46 -0.70 10.60 25.88
N GLY A 47 -0.45 9.81 26.92
CA GLY A 47 -1.47 9.08 27.68
C GLY A 47 -1.90 7.76 27.05
N LYS A 48 -1.42 7.41 25.86
CA LYS A 48 -1.71 6.13 25.21
C LYS A 48 -0.83 5.02 25.76
N THR A 49 -1.39 3.82 25.81
CA THR A 49 -0.62 2.62 26.15
C THR A 49 0.06 2.03 24.93
N LEU A 50 1.17 1.32 25.15
CA LEU A 50 1.86 0.58 24.09
C LEU A 50 0.94 -0.45 23.40
N GLY A 51 0.04 -1.07 24.16
CA GLY A 51 -1.02 -1.95 23.63
C GLY A 51 -2.02 -1.22 22.71
N GLU A 52 -2.41 0.00 23.03
CA GLU A 52 -3.28 0.83 22.17
C GLU A 52 -2.56 1.26 20.89
N MET A 53 -1.30 1.69 20.99
CA MET A 53 -0.49 2.08 19.83
C MET A 53 -0.25 0.90 18.88
N LYS A 54 0.00 -0.30 19.41
CA LYS A 54 0.10 -1.53 18.61
C LYS A 54 -1.21 -1.86 17.90
N ARG A 55 -2.36 -1.68 18.56
CA ARG A 55 -3.68 -1.92 17.95
C ARG A 55 -3.99 -0.92 16.84
N ASP A 56 -3.69 0.35 17.06
CA ASP A 56 -3.83 1.40 16.06
C ASP A 56 -2.93 1.11 14.85
N ALA A 57 -1.66 0.81 15.07
CA ALA A 57 -0.71 0.45 14.01
C ALA A 57 -1.14 -0.83 13.25
N ALA A 58 -1.70 -1.82 13.94
CA ALA A 58 -2.21 -3.04 13.30
C ALA A 58 -3.45 -2.77 12.43
N ARG A 59 -4.33 -1.86 12.87
CA ARG A 59 -5.50 -1.42 12.10
C ARG A 59 -5.06 -0.68 10.85
N ASP A 60 -4.12 0.24 10.99
CA ASP A 60 -3.58 1.00 9.88
C ASP A 60 -2.90 0.09 8.87
N ARG A 61 -2.03 -0.84 9.31
CA ARG A 61 -1.40 -1.84 8.44
C ARG A 61 -2.40 -2.63 7.59
N LYS A 62 -3.58 -2.95 8.11
CA LYS A 62 -4.63 -3.65 7.34
C LYS A 62 -5.21 -2.76 6.24
N VAL A 63 -5.47 -1.49 6.52
CA VAL A 63 -6.03 -0.53 5.54
C VAL A 63 -4.99 -0.22 4.46
N PHE A 64 -3.75 0.08 4.85
CA PHE A 64 -2.65 0.32 3.92
C PHE A 64 -2.35 -0.91 3.06
N GLY A 65 -2.29 -2.10 3.67
CA GLY A 65 -2.08 -3.36 2.96
C GLY A 65 -3.20 -3.69 1.95
N PHE A 66 -4.46 -3.37 2.25
CA PHE A 66 -5.55 -3.53 1.30
C PHE A 66 -5.41 -2.58 0.11
N ARG A 67 -5.11 -1.30 0.35
CA ARG A 67 -4.92 -0.31 -0.72
C ARG A 67 -3.71 -0.63 -1.61
N ALA A 68 -2.62 -1.13 -1.02
CA ALA A 68 -1.46 -1.63 -1.75
C ALA A 68 -1.82 -2.77 -2.71
N ARG A 69 -2.64 -3.74 -2.28
CA ARG A 69 -3.12 -4.83 -3.16
C ARG A 69 -4.00 -4.32 -4.29
N VAL A 70 -4.85 -3.33 -4.04
CA VAL A 70 -5.66 -2.68 -5.09
C VAL A 70 -4.76 -1.99 -6.11
N GLY A 71 -3.72 -1.27 -5.67
CA GLY A 71 -2.73 -0.66 -6.56
C GLY A 71 -2.00 -1.70 -7.41
N LEU A 72 -1.56 -2.81 -6.79
CA LEU A 72 -0.90 -3.91 -7.50
C LEU A 72 -1.83 -4.57 -8.53
N PHE A 73 -3.10 -4.77 -8.18
CA PHE A 73 -4.11 -5.31 -9.11
C PHE A 73 -4.31 -4.38 -10.30
N LEU A 74 -4.34 -3.06 -10.09
CA LEU A 74 -4.46 -2.07 -11.16
C LEU A 74 -3.27 -2.11 -12.12
N MET A 75 -2.05 -2.25 -11.60
CA MET A 75 -0.83 -2.43 -12.41
C MET A 75 -0.91 -3.72 -13.23
N PHE A 76 -1.34 -4.83 -12.61
CA PHE A 76 -1.48 -6.10 -13.30
C PHE A 76 -2.49 -6.02 -14.45
N VAL A 77 -3.65 -5.40 -14.23
CA VAL A 77 -4.65 -5.17 -15.27
C VAL A 77 -4.12 -4.26 -16.39
N GLY A 78 -3.41 -3.19 -16.03
CA GLY A 78 -2.76 -2.30 -17.00
C GLY A 78 -1.75 -3.03 -17.88
N PHE A 79 -0.96 -3.92 -17.29
CA PHE A 79 -0.02 -4.78 -18.01
C PHE A 79 -0.72 -5.78 -18.96
N VAL A 80 -1.83 -6.39 -18.53
CA VAL A 80 -2.63 -7.27 -19.40
C VAL A 80 -3.18 -6.52 -20.61
N PHE A 81 -3.66 -5.28 -20.43
CA PHE A 81 -4.09 -4.46 -21.57
C PHE A 81 -2.95 -4.12 -22.53
N GLN A 82 -1.74 -3.87 -22.01
CA GLN A 82 -0.55 -3.66 -22.85
C GLN A 82 -0.15 -4.93 -23.61
N LEU A 83 -0.21 -6.10 -22.98
CA LEU A 83 0.04 -7.38 -23.65
C LEU A 83 -0.97 -7.62 -24.77
N LEU A 84 -2.27 -7.46 -24.51
CA LEU A 84 -3.31 -7.62 -25.54
C LEU A 84 -3.13 -6.63 -26.70
N ALA A 85 -2.72 -5.40 -26.42
CA ALA A 85 -2.41 -4.42 -27.46
C ALA A 85 -1.22 -4.85 -28.34
N ALA A 86 -0.19 -5.45 -27.73
CA ALA A 86 1.02 -5.91 -28.42
C ALA A 86 0.80 -7.19 -29.25
N PHE A 87 -0.12 -8.07 -28.84
CA PHE A 87 -0.50 -9.25 -29.62
C PHE A 87 -1.57 -8.97 -30.68
N ALA A 88 -2.34 -7.89 -30.52
CA ALA A 88 -3.34 -7.43 -31.49
C ALA A 88 -2.78 -6.40 -32.50
N SER A 89 -1.50 -6.05 -32.40
CA SER A 89 -0.74 -5.23 -33.37
C SER A 89 0.08 -6.12 -34.29
#